data_AF-A0A5K1H532-F1
#
_entry.id   AF-A0A5K1H532-F1
#
_cell.length_a   1.000
_cell.length_b   1.000
_cell.length_c   1.000
_cell.angle_alpha   90.00
_cell.angle_beta   90.00
_cell.angle_gamma   90.00
#
_symmetry.space_group_name_H-M   'P 1'
#
loop_
_entity.id
_entity.type
_entity.pdbx_description
1 polymer ?
#
loop_
_entity_poly.entity_id
_entity_poly.type
_entity_poly.pdbx_seq_one_letter_code
_entity_poly.pdbx_strand_id
1 'polypeptide(L)' 'RPTLNILTEYIIGYLYPGRPVANICFKVYGFISMKQAVTFLQDFKLGHYMKIPPQAMFTAQ' A
#
# COMPACT_ATOMS: atom_id res chain seq x y z
N ARG A 1 10.03 3.65 2.15
CA ARG A 1 11.41 3.09 2.18
C ARG A 1 11.82 2.76 0.75
N PRO A 2 13.00 3.21 0.27
CA PRO A 2 13.39 3.11 -1.15
C PRO A 2 13.48 1.67 -1.67
N THR A 3 13.66 0.68 -0.81
CA THR A 3 13.81 -0.75 -1.16
C THR A 3 12.58 -1.38 -1.83
N LEU A 4 11.36 -0.95 -1.47
CA LEU A 4 10.13 -1.51 -2.06
C LEU A 4 9.91 -1.09 -3.52
N ASN A 5 10.22 0.17 -3.84
CA ASN A 5 10.10 0.69 -5.20
C ASN A 5 11.09 0.00 -6.14
N ILE A 6 12.30 -0.30 -5.66
CA ILE A 6 13.33 -1.01 -6.44
C ILE A 6 12.90 -2.45 -6.72
N LEU A 7 12.30 -3.14 -5.74
CA LEU A 7 11.83 -4.52 -5.92
C LEU A 7 10.69 -4.61 -6.93
N THR A 8 9.70 -3.71 -6.85
CA THR A 8 8.56 -3.71 -7.80
C THR A 8 9.01 -3.39 -9.22
N GLU A 9 9.95 -2.47 -9.37
CA GLU A 9 10.52 -2.06 -10.67
C GLU A 9 11.35 -3.19 -11.31
N TYR A 10 12.05 -3.99 -10.49
CA TYR A 10 12.78 -5.17 -10.95
C TYR A 10 11.84 -6.32 -11.40
N ILE A 11 10.76 -6.58 -10.64
CA ILE A 11 9.80 -7.65 -10.96
C ILE A 11 9.03 -7.33 -12.25
N ILE A 12 8.55 -6.10 -12.42
CA ILE A 12 7.82 -5.71 -13.65
C ILE A 12 8.76 -5.57 -14.82
N GLY A 13 9.97 -5.07 -14.61
CA GLY A 13 11.01 -4.99 -15.64
C GLY A 13 11.30 -6.34 -16.27
N TYR A 14 11.22 -7.43 -15.49
CA TYR A 14 11.35 -8.81 -15.96
C TYR A 14 10.07 -9.35 -16.63
N LEU A 15 8.89 -8.95 -16.15
CA LEU A 15 7.60 -9.45 -16.66
C LEU A 15 7.19 -8.78 -17.99
N TYR A 16 7.51 -7.50 -18.18
CA TYR A 16 7.12 -6.70 -19.35
C TYR A 16 8.21 -5.67 -19.75
N PRO A 17 9.28 -6.12 -20.44
CA PRO A 17 10.34 -5.23 -20.89
C PRO A 17 9.83 -4.20 -21.92
N GLY A 18 10.26 -2.94 -21.79
CA GLY A 18 10.01 -1.89 -22.79
C GLY A 18 8.69 -1.14 -22.68
N ARG A 19 7.85 -1.40 -21.67
CA ARG A 19 6.59 -0.66 -21.43
C ARG A 19 6.64 0.19 -20.14
N PRO A 20 7.08 1.47 -20.23
CA PRO A 20 7.22 2.35 -19.05
C PRO A 20 5.89 2.66 -18.35
N VAL A 21 4.77 2.64 -19.08
CA VAL A 21 3.42 2.88 -18.53
C VAL A 21 3.01 1.79 -17.53
N ALA A 22 3.36 0.52 -17.81
CA ALA A 22 3.05 -0.59 -16.90
C ALA A 22 3.83 -0.50 -15.58
N ASN A 23 5.11 -0.09 -15.65
CA ASN A 23 5.95 0.11 -14.49
C ASN A 23 5.44 1.25 -13.59
N ILE A 24 5.03 2.38 -14.20
CA ILE A 24 4.45 3.51 -13.46
C ILE A 24 3.12 3.12 -12.79
N CYS A 25 2.20 2.47 -13.53
CA CYS A 25 0.93 2.03 -12.96
C CYS A 25 1.13 1.13 -11.74
N PHE A 26 1.97 0.10 -11.85
CA PHE A 26 2.19 -0.83 -10.75
C PHE A 26 2.93 -0.18 -9.57
N LYS A 27 3.88 0.74 -9.82
CA LYS A 27 4.57 1.51 -8.77
C LYS A 27 3.58 2.39 -8.00
N VAL A 28 2.68 3.07 -8.70
CA VAL A 28 1.63 3.91 -8.10
C VAL A 28 0.66 3.05 -7.29
N TYR A 29 0.14 1.96 -7.85
CA TYR A 29 -0.77 1.05 -7.15
C TYR A 29 -0.10 0.42 -5.92
N GLY A 30 1.11 -0.11 -6.06
CA GLY A 30 1.84 -0.73 -4.96
C GLY A 30 2.16 0.28 -3.85
N PHE A 31 2.67 1.46 -4.19
CA PHE A 31 3.07 2.44 -3.19
C PHE A 31 1.87 3.06 -2.46
N ILE A 32 0.82 3.46 -3.18
CA ILE A 32 -0.35 4.11 -2.57
C ILE A 32 -1.13 3.13 -1.71
N SER A 33 -1.39 1.91 -2.21
CA SER A 33 -2.11 0.89 -1.44
C SER A 33 -1.38 0.49 -0.16
N MET A 34 -0.06 0.30 -0.22
CA MET A 34 0.74 -0.01 0.98
C MET A 34 0.76 1.15 1.98
N LYS A 35 0.87 2.39 1.50
CA LYS A 35 0.84 3.56 2.39
C LYS A 35 -0.51 3.65 3.12
N GLN A 36 -1.62 3.49 2.39
CA GLN A 36 -2.97 3.49 2.97
C GLN A 36 -3.15 2.33 3.96
N ALA A 37 -2.68 1.12 3.61
CA ALA A 37 -2.79 -0.05 4.48
C ALA A 37 -2.02 0.11 5.80
N VAL A 38 -0.83 0.74 5.77
CA VAL A 38 -0.06 0.99 7.01
C VAL A 38 -0.78 2.01 7.89
N THR A 39 -1.29 3.10 7.33
CA THR A 39 -2.07 4.09 8.08
C THR A 39 -3.33 3.47 8.68
N PHE A 40 -4.04 2.66 7.89
CA PHE A 40 -5.19 1.88 8.34
C PHE A 40 -4.86 0.97 9.53
N LEU A 41 -3.78 0.19 9.46
CA LEU A 41 -3.35 -0.67 10.57
C LEU A 41 -2.95 0.11 11.82
N GLN A 42 -2.38 1.31 11.67
CA GLN A 42 -2.05 2.19 12.80
C GLN A 42 -3.32 2.67 13.49
N ASP A 43 -4.34 3.06 12.72
CA ASP A 43 -5.63 3.53 13.24
C ASP A 43 -6.41 2.39 13.92
N PHE A 44 -6.37 1.16 13.38
CA PHE A 44 -6.93 -0.01 14.06
C PHE A 44 -6.29 -0.29 15.41
N LYS A 45 -4.96 -0.16 15.49
CA LYS A 45 -4.25 -0.37 16.75
C LYS A 45 -4.66 0.69 17.78
N LEU A 46 -4.75 1.96 17.36
CA LEU A 46 -5.19 3.04 18.23
C LEU A 46 -6.66 2.87 18.67
N GLY A 47 -7.54 2.48 17.76
CA GLY A 47 -8.94 2.21 18.06
C GLY A 47 -9.19 1.07 19.01
N HIS A 48 -8.42 0.00 18.86
CA HIS A 48 -8.41 -1.10 19.82
C HIS A 48 -8.01 -0.59 21.22
N TYR A 49 -7.03 0.31 21.33
CA TYR A 49 -6.69 0.95 22.61
C TYR A 49 -7.81 1.86 23.16
N MET A 50 -8.57 2.51 22.29
CA MET A 50 -9.70 3.36 22.67
C MET A 50 -11.01 2.59 22.91
N LYS A 51 -11.00 1.24 22.78
CA LYS A 51 -12.18 0.35 22.86
C LYS A 51 -13.29 0.69 21.86
N ILE A 52 -12.92 1.25 20.70
CA ILE A 52 -13.86 1.53 19.62
C ILE A 52 -14.09 0.23 18.84
N PRO A 53 -15.34 -0.16 18.54
CA PRO A 53 -15.60 -1.38 17.80
C PRO A 53 -14.97 -1.32 16.39
N PRO A 54 -14.26 -2.37 15.95
CA PRO A 54 -13.48 -2.36 14.71
C PRO A 54 -14.35 -2.18 13.45
N GLN A 55 -15.64 -2.53 13.50
CA GLN A 55 -16.58 -2.30 12.40
C GLN A 55 -16.84 -0.81 12.14
N ALA A 56 -16.96 0.00 13.20
CA ALA A 56 -17.17 1.44 13.08
C ALA A 56 -15.92 2.14 12.54
N MET A 57 -14.72 1.62 12.87
CA MET A 57 -13.47 2.12 12.33
C MET A 57 -13.32 1.84 10.83
N PHE A 58 -13.69 0.64 10.38
CA PHE A 58 -13.66 0.30 8.96
C PHE A 58 -14.57 1.21 8.12
N THR A 59 -15.75 1.56 8.63
CA THR A 59 -16.72 2.40 7.90
C THR A 59 -16.39 3.89 7.91
N ALA A 60 -15.62 4.36 8.88
CA ALA A 60 -15.26 5.78 9.02
C ALA A 60 -14.00 6.15 8.22
N GLN A 61 -13.28 5.17 7.69
CA GLN A 61 -11.97 5.31 7.08
C GLN A 61 -11.99 5.18 5.55
#